data_AF-A0A3R9LSC7-F1
#
_entry.id   AF-A0A3R9LSC7-F1
#
_cell.length_a   1.000
_cell.length_b   1.000
_cell.length_c   1.000
_cell.angle_alpha   90.00
_cell.angle_beta   90.00
_cell.angle_gamma   90.00
#
_symmetry.space_group_name_H-M   'P 1'
#
loop_
_entity.id
_entity.type
_entity.pdbx_description
1 polymer ?
#
loop_
_entity_poly.entity_id
_entity_poly.type
_entity_poly.pdbx_seq_one_letter_code
_entity_poly.pdbx_strand_id
1 'polypeptide(L)'
;MEQIFRLEEKYKQELKKIEQVEEALDSMRLDARRKTDLLSDQLLYYSRDHLTDEIYLALSKMNDNMEQFDLSVKKSFDALSEEREEVTAKYRKDLERLEEEYYKRKKAENSQI
;
A
#
# COMPACT_ATOMS: atom_id res chain seq x y z
N MET A 1 -7.35 -26.42 16.35
CA MET A 1 -7.18 -25.15 17.09
C MET A 1 -5.80 -24.54 16.87
N GLU A 2 -4.70 -25.22 17.21
CA GLU A 2 -3.34 -24.64 17.04
C GLU A 2 -3.00 -24.24 15.58
N GLN A 3 -3.46 -25.01 14.59
CA GLN A 3 -3.26 -24.69 13.17
C GLN A 3 -4.04 -23.44 12.71
N ILE A 4 -5.25 -23.22 13.24
CA ILE A 4 -6.06 -22.03 12.94
C ILE A 4 -5.37 -20.79 13.53
N PHE A 5 -4.90 -20.88 14.77
CA PHE A 5 -4.17 -19.78 15.42
C PHE A 5 -2.89 -19.40 14.65
N ARG A 6 -2.12 -20.40 14.18
CA ARG A 6 -0.93 -20.14 13.35
C ARG A 6 -1.29 -19.50 12.01
N LEU A 7 -2.42 -19.87 11.41
CA LEU A 7 -2.91 -19.28 10.16
C LEU A 7 -3.30 -17.82 10.37
N GLU A 8 -4.03 -17.51 11.45
CA GLU A 8 -4.41 -16.14 11.83
C GLU A 8 -3.18 -15.25 12.05
N GLU A 9 -2.19 -15.72 12.80
CA GLU A 9 -0.97 -14.95 13.05
C GLU A 9 -0.18 -14.69 11.77
N LYS A 10 -0.09 -15.68 10.88
CA LYS A 10 0.53 -15.50 9.57
C LYS A 10 -0.22 -14.45 8.73
N TYR A 11 -1.55 -14.52 8.69
CA TYR A 11 -2.38 -13.56 7.98
C TYR A 11 -2.17 -12.13 8.50
N LYS A 12 -2.18 -11.93 9.83
CA LYS A 12 -1.89 -10.62 10.45
C LYS A 12 -0.50 -10.11 10.09
N GLN A 13 0.50 -10.98 10.05
CA GLN A 13 1.86 -10.60 9.66
C GLN A 13 1.95 -10.19 8.19
N GLU A 14 1.22 -10.86 7.29
CA GLU A 14 1.17 -10.49 5.87
C GLU A 14 0.47 -9.14 5.69
N LEU A 15 -0.69 -8.92 6.34
CA LEU A 15 -1.36 -7.62 6.31
C LEU A 15 -0.49 -6.48 6.83
N LYS A 16 0.21 -6.70 7.96
CA LYS A 16 1.09 -5.69 8.54
C LYS A 16 2.22 -5.28 7.59
N LYS A 17 2.72 -6.20 6.76
CA LYS A 17 3.75 -5.87 5.75
C LYS A 17 3.18 -4.96 4.68
N ILE A 18 1.96 -5.23 4.21
CA ILE A 18 1.28 -4.39 3.22
C ILE A 18 1.06 -2.99 3.80
N GLU A 19 0.54 -2.89 5.03
CA GLU A 19 0.35 -1.61 5.74
C GLU A 19 1.66 -0.81 5.87
N GLN A 20 2.77 -1.47 6.21
CA GLN A 20 4.07 -0.80 6.31
C GLN A 20 4.56 -0.22 4.97
N VAL A 21 4.29 -0.92 3.86
CA VAL A 21 4.65 -0.42 2.53
C VAL A 21 3.73 0.75 2.14
N GLU A 22 2.44 0.68 2.43
CA GLU A 22 1.49 1.77 2.22
C GLU A 22 1.89 3.04 2.99
N GLU A 23 2.23 2.90 4.28
CA GLU A 23 2.72 4.02 5.11
C GLU A 23 4.00 4.64 4.53
N ALA A 24 4.94 3.81 4.06
CA ALA A 24 6.17 4.29 3.44
C ALA A 24 5.89 5.05 2.13
N LEU A 25 5.00 4.54 1.28
CA LEU A 25 4.59 5.19 0.04
C LEU A 25 3.89 6.53 0.30
N ASP A 26 2.99 6.60 1.29
CA ASP A 26 2.32 7.84 1.64
C ASP A 26 3.30 8.87 2.21
N SER A 27 4.21 8.44 3.08
CA SER A 27 5.27 9.30 3.60
C SER A 27 6.18 9.84 2.49
N MET A 28 6.57 9.00 1.53
CA MET A 28 7.35 9.42 0.37
C MET A 28 6.58 10.44 -0.48
N ARG A 29 5.28 10.22 -0.66
CA ARG A 29 4.41 11.11 -1.43
C ARG A 29 4.32 12.50 -0.79
N LEU A 30 4.07 12.55 0.51
CA LEU A 30 4.01 13.80 1.28
C LEU A 30 5.33 14.55 1.27
N ASP A 31 6.46 13.84 1.44
CA ASP A 31 7.78 14.45 1.41
C ASP A 31 8.12 15.03 0.03
N ALA A 32 7.82 14.30 -1.04
CA ALA A 32 8.03 14.77 -2.41
C ALA A 32 7.23 16.04 -2.70
N ARG A 33 5.93 16.06 -2.34
CA ARG A 33 5.08 17.25 -2.49
C ARG A 33 5.64 18.45 -1.74
N ARG A 34 5.96 18.27 -0.45
CA ARG A 34 6.53 19.33 0.39
C ARG A 34 7.82 19.92 -0.21
N LYS A 35 8.71 19.08 -0.74
CA LYS A 35 9.97 19.51 -1.35
C LYS A 35 9.73 20.26 -2.66
N THR A 36 8.80 19.78 -3.49
CA THR A 36 8.44 20.45 -4.74
C THR A 36 7.79 21.80 -4.49
N ASP A 37 6.89 21.91 -3.52
CA ASP A 37 6.25 23.17 -3.13
C ASP A 37 7.30 24.19 -2.68
N LEU A 38 8.20 23.78 -1.78
CA LEU A 38 9.29 24.64 -1.30
C LEU A 38 10.19 25.14 -2.43
N LEU A 39 10.58 24.26 -3.35
CA LEU A 39 11.42 24.62 -4.49
C LEU A 39 10.67 25.54 -5.47
N SER A 40 9.37 25.32 -5.65
CA SER A 40 8.52 26.17 -6.48
C SER A 40 8.43 27.60 -5.92
N ASP A 41 8.22 27.73 -4.60
CA ASP A 41 8.20 29.01 -3.90
C ASP A 41 9.54 29.75 -4.03
N GLN A 42 10.67 29.03 -3.89
CA GLN A 42 12.00 29.61 -4.08
C GLN A 42 12.19 30.13 -5.50
N LEU A 43 11.83 29.34 -6.51
CA LEU A 43 11.94 29.72 -7.92
C LEU A 43 11.08 30.95 -8.24
N LEU A 44 9.84 31.01 -7.74
CA LEU A 44 8.94 32.16 -7.90
C LEU A 44 9.44 33.41 -7.18
N TYR A 45 10.10 33.25 -6.03
CA TYR A 45 10.74 34.38 -5.35
C TYR A 45 11.86 34.97 -6.20
N TYR A 46 12.76 34.14 -6.75
CA TYR A 46 13.84 34.59 -7.63
C TYR A 46 13.36 35.18 -8.95
N SER A 47 12.17 34.78 -9.42
CA SER A 47 11.59 35.25 -10.68
C SER A 47 11.09 36.70 -10.62
N ARG A 48 11.01 37.33 -9.44
CA ARG A 48 10.45 38.69 -9.30
C ARG A 48 11.28 39.79 -9.96
N ASP A 49 12.59 39.59 -10.13
CA ASP A 49 13.51 40.63 -10.58
C ASP A 49 14.21 40.31 -11.92
N HIS A 50 13.89 39.20 -12.61
CA HIS A 50 14.67 38.66 -13.75
C HIS A 50 13.77 38.30 -14.96
N LEU A 51 14.34 38.08 -16.15
CA LEU A 51 13.63 37.47 -17.29
C LEU A 51 13.39 35.97 -16.99
N THR A 52 12.13 35.55 -16.97
CA THR A 52 11.66 34.38 -16.21
C THR A 52 11.27 33.14 -17.03
N ASP A 53 11.47 33.14 -18.35
CA ASP A 53 10.94 32.06 -19.20
C ASP A 53 11.50 30.68 -18.82
N GLU A 54 12.78 30.61 -18.42
CA GLU A 54 13.41 29.38 -17.94
C GLU A 54 12.85 28.92 -16.59
N ILE A 55 12.47 29.85 -15.71
CA ILE A 55 11.87 29.55 -14.40
C ILE A 55 10.48 28.95 -14.60
N TYR A 56 9.67 29.54 -15.48
CA TYR A 56 8.34 28.98 -15.80
C TYR A 56 8.44 27.60 -16.45
N LEU A 57 9.42 27.39 -17.34
CA LEU A 57 9.69 26.07 -17.91
C LEU A 57 10.10 25.05 -16.83
N ALA A 58 10.91 25.45 -15.84
CA ALA A 58 11.30 24.59 -14.74
C ALA A 58 10.10 24.22 -13.84
N LEU A 59 9.27 25.20 -13.49
CA LEU A 59 8.05 25.00 -12.70
C LEU A 59 7.06 24.07 -13.41
N SER A 60 6.84 24.27 -14.71
CA SER A 60 6.00 23.41 -15.54
C SER A 60 6.49 21.96 -15.49
N LYS A 61 7.78 21.74 -15.71
CA LYS A 61 8.38 20.39 -15.66
C LYS A 61 8.29 19.76 -14.26
N MET A 62 8.47 20.55 -13.21
CA MET A 62 8.33 20.06 -11.84
C MET A 62 6.90 19.61 -11.55
N ASN A 63 5.90 20.36 -12.02
CA ASN A 63 4.50 19.96 -11.90
C ASN A 63 4.20 18.67 -12.68
N ASP A 64 4.64 18.58 -13.94
CA ASP A 64 4.48 17.38 -14.76
C ASP A 64 5.12 16.14 -14.08
N ASN A 65 6.32 16.32 -13.52
CA ASN A 65 7.01 15.24 -12.78
C ASN A 65 6.24 14.82 -11.53
N MET A 66 5.65 15.77 -10.79
CA MET A 66 4.83 15.46 -9.62
C MET A 66 3.55 14.73 -10.00
N GLU A 67 2.89 15.10 -11.09
CA GLU A 67 1.72 14.38 -11.60
C GLU A 67 2.08 12.93 -11.99
N GLN A 68 3.19 12.73 -12.71
CA GLN A 68 3.66 11.39 -13.06
C GLN A 68 4.03 10.56 -11.82
N PHE A 69 4.66 11.19 -10.83
CA PHE A 69 4.99 10.56 -9.57
C PHE A 69 3.73 10.16 -8.78
N ASP A 70 2.75 11.05 -8.65
CA ASP A 70 1.46 10.74 -8.01
C ASP A 70 0.73 9.60 -8.72
N LEU A 71 0.74 9.57 -10.05
CA LEU A 71 0.18 8.47 -10.84
C LEU A 71 0.91 7.15 -10.58
N SER A 72 2.24 7.18 -10.48
CA SER A 72 3.04 6.00 -10.14
C SER A 72 2.72 5.48 -8.74
N VAL A 73 2.66 6.38 -7.75
CA VAL A 73 2.30 6.03 -6.36
C VAL A 73 0.90 5.43 -6.29
N LYS A 74 -0.06 6.01 -7.02
CA LYS A 74 -1.43 5.45 -7.10
C LYS A 74 -1.43 4.02 -7.64
N LYS A 75 -0.69 3.74 -8.71
CA LYS A 75 -0.56 2.37 -9.25
C LYS A 75 0.03 1.40 -8.21
N SER A 76 0.99 1.85 -7.41
CA SER A 76 1.54 1.04 -6.32
C SER A 76 0.50 0.74 -5.24
N PHE A 77 -0.33 1.73 -4.86
CA PHE A 77 -1.45 1.49 -3.94
C PHE A 77 -2.50 0.53 -4.51
N ASP A 78 -2.86 0.68 -5.78
CA ASP A 78 -3.79 -0.23 -6.45
C ASP A 78 -3.25 -1.68 -6.41
N ALA A 79 -1.96 -1.89 -6.70
CA ALA A 79 -1.31 -3.20 -6.62
C ALA A 79 -1.26 -3.77 -5.19
N LEU A 80 -1.04 -2.93 -4.17
CA LEU A 80 -1.07 -3.35 -2.76
C LEU A 80 -2.48 -3.71 -2.31
N SER A 81 -3.50 -3.04 -2.84
CA SER A 81 -4.90 -3.39 -2.62
C SER A 81 -5.23 -4.76 -3.21
N GLU A 82 -4.77 -5.04 -4.43
CA GLU A 82 -4.91 -6.36 -5.06
C GLU A 82 -4.18 -7.44 -4.24
N GLU A 83 -2.94 -7.19 -3.81
CA GLU A 83 -2.19 -8.12 -2.95
C GLU A 83 -2.94 -8.41 -1.63
N ARG A 84 -3.53 -7.38 -1.01
CA ARG A 84 -4.33 -7.53 0.21
C ARG A 84 -5.55 -8.42 -0.02
N GLU A 85 -6.23 -8.24 -1.14
CA GLU A 85 -7.37 -9.07 -1.51
C GLU A 85 -6.96 -10.53 -1.72
N GLU A 86 -5.85 -10.77 -2.41
CA GLU A 86 -5.30 -12.12 -2.63
C GLU A 86 -4.94 -12.81 -1.31
N VAL A 87 -4.22 -12.11 -0.42
CA VAL A 87 -3.86 -12.60 0.92
C VAL A 87 -5.13 -12.94 1.72
N THR A 88 -6.13 -12.06 1.69
CA THR A 88 -7.40 -12.26 2.40
C THR A 88 -8.20 -13.44 1.84
N ALA A 89 -8.28 -13.57 0.51
CA ALA A 89 -8.97 -14.67 -0.15
C ALA A 89 -8.31 -16.02 0.17
N LYS A 90 -6.98 -16.06 0.15
CA LYS A 90 -6.20 -17.24 0.52
C LYS A 90 -6.45 -17.63 1.98
N TYR A 91 -6.39 -16.66 2.90
CA TYR A 91 -6.67 -16.89 4.32
C TYR A 91 -8.06 -17.50 4.53
N ARG A 92 -9.10 -16.95 3.90
CA ARG A 92 -10.47 -17.47 4.00
C ARG A 92 -10.56 -18.92 3.53
N LYS A 93 -10.00 -19.22 2.36
CA LYS A 93 -10.00 -20.58 1.80
C LYS A 93 -9.27 -21.58 2.69
N ASP A 94 -8.11 -21.19 3.24
CA ASP A 94 -7.34 -22.04 4.15
C ASP A 94 -8.08 -22.25 5.48
N LEU A 95 -8.78 -21.22 5.99
CA LEU A 95 -9.60 -21.29 7.20
C LEU A 95 -10.79 -22.25 7.01
N GLU A 96 -11.56 -22.08 5.93
CA GLU A 96 -12.70 -22.94 5.59
C GLU A 96 -12.28 -24.42 5.53
N ARG A 97 -11.14 -24.71 4.89
CA ARG A 97 -10.60 -26.08 4.85
C ARG A 97 -10.30 -26.62 6.25
N LEU A 98 -9.65 -25.84 7.11
CA LEU A 98 -9.31 -26.27 8.47
C LEU A 98 -10.56 -26.47 9.34
N GLU A 99 -11.57 -25.64 9.18
CA GLU A 99 -12.86 -25.80 9.84
C GLU A 99 -13.58 -27.06 9.38
N GLU A 100 -13.66 -27.32 8.07
CA GLU A 100 -14.23 -28.56 7.54
C GLU A 100 -13.53 -29.81 8.07
N GLU A 101 -12.19 -29.81 8.10
CA GLU A 101 -11.41 -30.91 8.65
C GLU A 101 -11.73 -31.13 10.14
N TYR A 102 -11.85 -30.05 10.90
CA TYR A 102 -12.23 -30.12 12.30
C TYR A 102 -13.63 -30.73 12.48
N TYR A 103 -14.62 -30.29 11.70
CA TYR A 103 -15.98 -30.84 11.74
C TYR A 103 -16.02 -32.32 11.34
N LYS A 104 -15.27 -32.73 10.30
CA LYS A 104 -15.17 -34.13 9.87
C LYS A 104 -14.58 -35.01 10.97
N ARG A 105 -13.51 -34.56 11.64
CA ARG A 105 -12.90 -35.30 12.77
C ARG A 105 -13.86 -35.42 13.94
N LYS A 106 -14.51 -34.32 14.34
CA LYS A 106 -15.49 -34.30 15.42
C LYS A 106 -16.68 -35.22 15.17
N LYS A 107 -17.16 -35.31 13.92
CA LYS A 107 -18.23 -36.23 13.53
C LYS A 107 -17.78 -37.69 13.63
N ALA A 108 -16.55 -38.00 13.19
CA ALA A 108 -15.98 -39.34 13.28
C ALA A 108 -15.79 -39.79 14.74
N GLU A 109 -15.29 -38.90 15.62
CA GLU A 109 -15.15 -39.16 17.06
C GLU A 109 -16.52 -39.45 17.71
N ASN A 110 -17.54 -38.67 17.38
CA ASN A 110 -18.89 -38.86 17.92
C ASN A 110 -19.62 -40.11 17.38
N SER A 111 -19.17 -40.71 16.27
CA SER A 111 -19.76 -41.94 15.71
C SER A 111 -19.09 -43.23 16.20
N GLN A 112 -18.03 -43.13 17.01
CA GLN A 112 -17.36 -44.27 17.65
C GLN A 112 -17.77 -44.46 19.12
N ILE A 113 -18.68 -43.62 19.63
CA ILE A 113 -19.34 -43.70 20.94
C ILE A 113 -20.76 -44.22 20.74
#